data_AF-A0A951EG03-F1
#
_entry.id   AF-A0A951EG03-F1
#
_cell.length_a   1.000
_cell.length_b   1.000
_cell.length_c   1.000
_cell.angle_alpha   90.00
_cell.angle_beta   90.00
_cell.angle_gamma   90.00
#
_symmetry.space_group_name_H-M   'P 1'
#
loop_
_entity.id
_entity.type
_entity.pdbx_description
1 polymer ?
#
loop_
_entity_poly.entity_id
_entity_poly.type
_entity_poly.pdbx_seq_one_letter_code
_entity_poly.pdbx_strand_id
1 'polypeptide(L)' 'MSAADTHAEVTLHPSVEELRSISIFSDLPQQGLEWLANAMTIVEAAPGQIVIHAGEPADRLFVILRGEIAVDRDGVR' A
#
# COMPACT_ATOMS: atom_id res chain seq x y z
N MET A 1 28.74 25.45 -11.64
CA MET A 1 28.86 23.98 -11.67
C MET A 1 27.84 23.45 -10.67
N SER A 2 26.78 22.82 -11.18
CA SER A 2 25.51 22.59 -10.47
C SER A 2 25.66 21.57 -9.34
N ALA A 3 25.40 21.99 -8.11
CA ALA A 3 25.00 21.08 -7.04
C ALA A 3 23.54 20.70 -7.30
N ALA A 4 23.34 19.60 -8.04
CA ALA A 4 22.07 18.91 -8.04
C ALA A 4 22.10 17.96 -6.84
N ASP A 5 21.78 18.51 -5.67
CA ASP A 5 21.42 17.71 -4.50
C ASP A 5 20.19 16.87 -4.91
N THR A 6 20.44 15.60 -5.18
CA THR A 6 19.41 14.59 -5.38
C THR A 6 18.66 14.43 -4.07
N HIS A 7 17.52 15.11 -3.92
CA HIS A 7 16.47 14.66 -3.00
C HIS A 7 15.93 13.33 -3.55
N ALA A 8 16.60 12.22 -3.20
CA ALA A 8 15.99 10.92 -3.31
C ALA A 8 14.86 10.88 -2.27
N GLU A 9 13.63 11.07 -2.74
CA GLU A 9 12.44 10.84 -1.93
C GLU A 9 12.52 9.42 -1.38
N VAL A 10 12.58 9.29 -0.04
CA VAL A 10 12.70 7.97 0.60
C VAL A 10 11.36 7.26 0.44
N THR A 11 11.21 6.51 -0.65
CA THR A 11 10.05 5.66 -0.86
C THR A 11 10.16 4.46 0.06
N LEU A 12 9.25 4.36 1.02
CA LEU A 12 9.15 3.23 1.90
C LEU A 12 8.45 2.07 1.18
N HIS A 13 9.00 0.87 1.31
CA HIS A 13 8.47 -0.36 0.74
C HIS A 13 8.11 -1.34 1.87
N PRO A 14 7.05 -2.15 1.74
CA PRO A 14 6.75 -3.18 2.72
C PRO A 14 7.83 -4.25 2.74
N SER A 15 8.06 -4.86 3.90
CA SER A 15 8.94 -6.02 4.00
C SER A 15 8.27 -7.30 3.48
N VAL A 16 9.08 -8.28 3.07
CA VAL A 16 8.58 -9.61 2.68
C VAL A 16 7.77 -10.26 3.81
N GLU A 17 8.18 -10.08 5.06
CA GLU A 17 7.50 -10.66 6.22
C GLU A 17 6.11 -10.05 6.41
N GLU A 18 5.99 -8.72 6.28
CA GLU A 18 4.70 -8.04 6.33
C GLU A 18 3.77 -8.54 5.22
N LEU A 19 4.27 -8.67 3.99
CA LEU A 19 3.47 -9.21 2.89
C LEU A 19 3.06 -10.66 3.12
N ARG A 20 3.96 -11.51 3.66
CA ARG A 20 3.68 -12.92 3.97
C ARG A 20 2.59 -13.08 5.04
N SER A 21 2.44 -12.10 5.94
CA SER A 21 1.38 -12.10 6.96
C SER A 21 -0.02 -11.87 6.40
N ILE A 22 -0.13 -11.32 5.18
CA ILE A 22 -1.40 -11.07 4.49
C ILE A 22 -1.82 -12.35 3.79
N SER A 23 -2.97 -12.91 4.17
CA SER A 23 -3.41 -14.24 3.72
C SER A 23 -3.51 -14.42 2.21
N ILE A 24 -3.81 -13.37 1.44
CA ILE A 24 -3.87 -13.47 -0.04
C ILE A 24 -2.48 -13.65 -0.68
N PHE A 25 -1.40 -13.34 0.05
CA PHE A 25 -0.02 -13.45 -0.42
C PHE A 25 0.76 -14.58 0.25
N SER A 26 0.19 -15.31 1.21
CA SER A 26 0.91 -16.31 2.03
C SER A 26 1.56 -17.41 1.19
N ASP A 27 0.92 -17.77 0.08
CA ASP A 27 1.33 -18.89 -0.79
C ASP A 27 2.28 -18.44 -1.91
N LEU A 28 2.61 -17.14 -1.97
CA LEU A 28 3.56 -16.64 -2.96
C LEU A 28 4.98 -17.11 -2.61
N PRO A 29 5.75 -17.55 -3.64
CA PRO A 29 7.16 -17.86 -3.44
C PRO A 29 7.93 -16.61 -3.02
N GLN A 30 9.07 -16.80 -2.35
CA GLN A 30 9.93 -15.71 -1.85
C GLN A 30 10.20 -14.64 -2.92
N GLN A 31 10.59 -15.06 -4.12
CA GLN A 31 10.87 -14.15 -5.23
C GLN A 31 9.63 -13.34 -5.67
N GLY A 32 8.43 -13.91 -5.56
CA GLY A 32 7.18 -13.21 -5.85
C GLY A 32 6.87 -12.14 -4.80
N LEU A 33 7.14 -12.42 -3.53
CA LEU A 33 6.99 -11.44 -2.46
C LEU A 33 8.02 -10.30 -2.55
N GLU A 34 9.27 -10.61 -2.91
CA GLU A 34 10.31 -9.59 -3.14
C GLU A 34 9.96 -8.68 -4.31
N TRP A 35 9.47 -9.26 -5.41
CA TRP A 35 8.99 -8.48 -6.54
C TRP A 35 7.82 -7.58 -6.14
N LEU A 36 6.86 -8.11 -5.38
CA LEU A 36 5.71 -7.35 -4.92
C LEU A 36 6.12 -6.22 -3.96
N ALA A 37 7.02 -6.49 -3.01
CA ALA A 37 7.55 -5.48 -2.09
C ALA A 37 8.18 -4.30 -2.83
N ASN A 38 8.97 -4.56 -3.87
CA ASN A 38 9.59 -3.53 -4.69
C ASN A 38 8.58 -2.76 -5.56
N ALA A 39 7.45 -3.38 -5.92
CA ALA A 39 6.41 -2.77 -6.73
C ALA A 39 5.40 -1.93 -5.92
N MET A 40 5.39 -2.09 -4.59
CA MET A 40 4.46 -1.41 -3.68
C MET A 40 5.15 -0.26 -2.94
N THR A 41 4.36 0.71 -2.51
CA THR A 41 4.82 1.80 -1.63
C THR A 41 3.97 1.86 -0.37
N ILE A 42 4.58 2.27 0.74
CA ILE A 42 3.88 2.47 2.01
C ILE A 42 3.21 3.85 1.99
N VAL A 43 1.93 3.87 2.34
CA VAL A 43 1.15 5.10 2.52
C VAL A 43 0.62 5.09 3.95
N GLU A 44 0.85 6.17 4.68
CA GLU A 44 0.24 6.40 5.98
C GLU A 44 -1.06 7.19 5.82
N ALA A 45 -2.11 6.79 6.55
CA ALA A 45 -3.39 7.47 6.58
C ALA A 45 -3.72 7.89 8.02
N ALA A 46 -4.09 9.15 8.20
CA ALA A 46 -4.54 9.66 9.48
C ALA A 46 -5.99 9.21 9.78
N PRO A 47 -6.42 9.14 11.06
CA PRO A 47 -7.82 8.90 11.39
C PRO A 47 -8.76 9.88 10.68
N GLY A 48 -9.79 9.35 10.01
CA GLY A 48 -10.75 10.13 9.23
C GLY A 48 -10.30 10.50 7.82
N GLN A 49 -9.07 10.16 7.42
CA GLN A 49 -8.61 10.34 6.04
C GLN A 49 -9.30 9.32 5.12
N ILE A 50 -9.89 9.82 4.03
CA ILE A 50 -10.44 8.97 2.97
C ILE A 50 -9.29 8.46 2.10
N VAL A 51 -9.13 7.14 2.03
CA VAL A 51 -8.08 6.49 1.23
C VAL A 51 -8.57 6.15 -0.19
N ILE A 52 -9.84 5.79 -0.32
CA ILE A 52 -10.49 5.43 -1.58
C ILE A 52 -11.87 6.10 -1.61
N HIS A 53 -12.22 6.79 -2.70
CA HIS A 53 -13.57 7.28 -2.92
C HIS A 53 -14.40 6.27 -3.72
N ALA A 54 -15.63 6.03 -3.29
CA ALA A 54 -16.55 5.14 -4.00
C ALA A 54 -16.87 5.68 -5.41
N GLY A 55 -16.87 4.79 -6.41
CA GLY A 55 -17.15 5.15 -7.80
C GLY A 55 -15.94 5.63 -8.60
N GLU A 56 -14.79 5.86 -7.95
CA GLU A 56 -13.54 6.10 -8.67
C GLU A 56 -13.03 4.82 -9.35
N PRO A 57 -12.33 4.93 -10.50
CA PRO A 57 -11.69 3.78 -11.12
C PRO A 57 -10.74 3.07 -10.16
N ALA A 58 -10.85 1.74 -10.09
CA ALA A 58 -9.93 0.92 -9.30
C ALA A 58 -8.58 0.78 -10.05
N ASP A 59 -7.70 1.76 -9.87
CA ASP A 59 -6.37 1.81 -10.47
C ASP A 59 -5.24 1.33 -9.55
N ARG A 60 -5.55 1.13 -8.26
CA ARG A 60 -4.60 0.77 -7.21
C ARG A 60 -5.14 -0.35 -6.31
N LEU A 61 -4.22 -1.16 -5.82
CA LEU A 61 -4.46 -2.15 -4.77
C LEU A 61 -3.86 -1.62 -3.46
N PHE A 62 -4.67 -1.58 -2.41
CA PHE A 62 -4.21 -1.28 -1.06
C PHE A 62 -4.30 -2.53 -0.20
N VAL A 63 -3.32 -2.69 0.69
CA VAL A 63 -3.35 -3.70 1.74
C VAL A 63 -3.05 -3.03 3.07
N ILE A 64 -3.72 -3.48 4.12
CA ILE A 64 -3.56 -2.90 5.45
C ILE A 64 -2.40 -3.65 6.13
N LEU A 65 -1.26 -2.98 6.27
CA LEU A 65 -0.13 -3.51 7.05
C LEU A 65 -0.38 -3.38 8.55
N ARG A 66 -0.96 -2.24 8.97
CA ARG A 66 -1.26 -1.91 10.37
C ARG A 66 -2.47 -0.99 10.45
N GLY A 67 -3.28 -1.18 11.50
CA GLY A 67 -4.48 -0.37 11.74
C GLY A 67 -5.74 -0.96 11.11
N GLU A 68 -6.76 -0.12 10.95
CA GLU A 68 -8.09 -0.50 10.48
C GLU A 68 -8.63 0.57 9.53
N ILE A 69 -9.46 0.16 8.58
CA ILE A 69 -10.17 1.05 7.65
C ILE A 69 -11.67 0.78 7.79
N ALA A 70 -12.46 1.85 7.93
CA ALA A 70 -13.91 1.77 7.82
C ALA A 70 -14.31 1.91 6.34
N VAL A 71 -15.21 1.05 5.89
CA VAL A 71 -15.80 1.13 4.55
C VAL A 71 -17.21 1.65 4.69
N ASP A 72 -17.48 2.80 4.08
CA ASP A 72 -18.83 3.31 3.91
C ASP A 72 -19.25 3.13 2.45
N ARG A 73 -20.40 2.51 2.23
CA ARG A 73 -21.07 2.49 0.93
C ARG A 73 -22.36 3.26 1.13
N ASP A 74 -22.43 4.45 0.56
CA ASP A 74 -23.67 5.23 0.50
C ASP A 74 -24.84 4.35 0.01
N GLY A 75 -25.68 3.90 0.95
CA GLY A 75 -27.06 3.51 0.69
C GLY A 75 -27.35 2.15 0.05
N VAL A 76 -26.54 1.09 0.22
CA VAL A 76 -27.09 -0.27 0.00
C VAL A 76 -27.88 -0.69 1.24
N ARG A 77 -29.17 -0.29 1.26
CA ARG A 77 -30.21 -0.99 2.01
C ARG A 77 -30.62 -2.27 1.29
#